data_AF-A0A125P4M9-F1
#
_entry.id   AF-A0A125P4M9-F1
#
_cell.length_a   1.000
_cell.length_b   1.000
_cell.length_c   1.000
_cell.angle_alpha   90.00
_cell.angle_beta   90.00
_cell.angle_gamma   90.00
#
_symmetry.space_group_name_H-M   'P 1'
#
loop_
_entity.id
_entity.type
_entity.pdbx_description
1 polymer ?
#
loop_
_entity_poly.entity_id
_entity_poly.type
_entity_poly.pdbx_seq_one_letter_code
_entity_poly.pdbx_strand_id
1 'polypeptide(L)'
;MEHQLETVEVTINSDGRPVPLNQFSEYFSLLRACYVLALDEVQFQFDGDDGDVMVAEMTATEVSELIASRASTLTPREVERLASTELAPHEELYLQNIMRRNPFEVVFLGIGIALTAALIVSGGKFEFGLTKLKIEIPPLGEGIEKLRKAFRRK
;
A
#
# COMPACT_ATOMS: atom_id res chain seq x y z
N MET A 1 12.19 -9.65 16.11
CA MET A 1 10.83 -9.36 16.62
C MET A 1 9.85 -9.71 15.51
N GLU A 2 8.73 -10.38 15.81
CA GLU A 2 7.72 -10.71 14.80
C GLU A 2 7.07 -9.40 14.30
N HIS A 3 7.19 -9.10 13.00
CA HIS A 3 6.41 -8.04 12.39
C HIS A 3 4.94 -8.48 12.41
N GLN A 4 4.11 -7.79 13.19
CA GLN A 4 2.72 -8.18 13.33
C GLN A 4 1.90 -7.70 12.14
N LEU A 5 1.16 -8.64 11.53
CA LEU A 5 0.14 -8.31 10.55
C LEU A 5 -0.97 -7.51 11.23
N GLU A 6 -1.31 -6.37 10.64
CA GLU A 6 -2.38 -5.48 11.08
C GLU A 6 -3.53 -5.52 10.10
N THR A 7 -4.75 -5.50 10.65
CA THR A 7 -5.96 -5.35 9.85
C THR A 7 -6.21 -3.87 9.58
N VAL A 8 -6.26 -3.50 8.31
CA VAL A 8 -6.54 -2.13 7.87
C VAL A 8 -7.85 -2.12 7.08
N GLU A 9 -8.82 -1.37 7.59
CA GLU A 9 -10.12 -1.17 6.95
C GLU A 9 -10.05 0.01 5.98
N VAL A 10 -10.31 -0.27 4.70
CA VAL A 10 -10.24 0.69 3.60
C VAL A 10 -11.61 0.82 2.95
N THR A 11 -12.11 2.05 2.85
CA THR A 11 -13.29 2.37 2.04
C THR A 11 -12.82 2.85 0.68
N ILE A 12 -13.18 2.11 -0.37
CA ILE A 12 -12.94 2.48 -1.76
C ILE A 12 -14.18 3.15 -2.31
N ASN A 13 -14.08 4.46 -2.52
CA ASN A 13 -15.17 5.18 -3.13
C ASN A 13 -15.46 4.65 -4.53
N SER A 14 -16.73 4.48 -4.84
CA SER A 14 -17.17 4.22 -6.21
C SER A 14 -18.21 5.27 -6.59
N ASP A 15 -18.26 5.60 -7.87
CA ASP A 15 -19.10 6.67 -8.41
C ASP A 15 -20.57 6.25 -8.63
N GLY A 16 -21.01 5.09 -8.11
CA GLY A 16 -22.31 4.52 -8.48
C GLY A 16 -22.22 3.37 -9.45
N ARG A 17 -21.13 3.28 -10.22
CA ARG A 17 -21.11 2.49 -11.46
C ARG A 17 -20.41 1.16 -11.26
N PRO A 18 -20.69 0.19 -12.14
CA PRO A 18 -19.89 -1.03 -12.21
C PRO A 18 -18.41 -0.69 -12.43
N VAL A 19 -17.54 -1.24 -11.58
CA VAL A 19 -16.09 -1.15 -11.73
C VAL A 19 -15.64 -2.17 -12.78
N PRO A 20 -14.93 -1.75 -13.85
CA PRO A 20 -14.30 -2.67 -14.79
C PRO A 20 -13.26 -3.57 -14.11
N LEU A 21 -13.28 -4.87 -14.43
CA LEU A 21 -12.38 -5.85 -13.79
C LEU A 21 -10.91 -5.53 -14.04
N ASN A 22 -10.56 -4.97 -15.20
CA ASN A 22 -9.20 -4.55 -15.51
C ASN A 22 -8.74 -3.39 -14.61
N GLN A 23 -9.61 -2.40 -14.33
CA GLN A 23 -9.27 -1.32 -13.39
C GLN A 23 -9.09 -1.85 -11.97
N PHE A 24 -10.00 -2.74 -11.54
CA PHE A 24 -9.88 -3.39 -10.25
C PHE A 24 -8.54 -4.13 -10.14
N SER A 25 -8.25 -5.04 -11.08
CA SER A 25 -6.99 -5.80 -11.12
C SER A 25 -5.75 -4.91 -11.18
N GLU A 26 -5.78 -3.83 -11.97
CA GLU A 26 -4.66 -2.90 -12.10
C GLU A 26 -4.39 -2.17 -10.79
N TYR A 27 -5.43 -1.67 -10.12
CA TYR A 27 -5.29 -1.00 -8.84
C TYR A 27 -4.58 -1.88 -7.81
N PHE A 28 -5.05 -3.11 -7.60
CA PHE A 28 -4.43 -4.02 -6.63
C PHE A 28 -3.02 -4.44 -7.03
N SER A 29 -2.73 -4.59 -8.34
CA SER A 29 -1.38 -4.90 -8.80
C SER A 29 -0.39 -3.77 -8.50
N LEU A 30 -0.78 -2.51 -8.77
CA LEU A 30 0.04 -1.34 -8.49
C LEU A 30 0.17 -1.07 -6.98
N LEU A 31 -0.92 -1.23 -6.23
CA LEU A 31 -0.90 -1.12 -4.77
C LEU A 31 0.04 -2.16 -4.17
N ARG A 32 -0.02 -3.42 -4.64
CA ARG A 32 0.89 -4.47 -4.18
C ARG A 32 2.35 -4.14 -4.51
N ALA A 33 2.65 -3.63 -5.70
CA ALA A 33 4.00 -3.20 -6.02
C ALA A 33 4.51 -2.10 -5.07
N CYS A 34 3.67 -1.11 -4.73
CA CYS A 34 3.99 -0.10 -3.72
C CYS A 34 4.20 -0.71 -2.32
N TYR A 35 3.38 -1.68 -1.94
CA TYR A 35 3.50 -2.38 -0.66
C TYR A 35 4.83 -3.14 -0.55
N VAL A 36 5.21 -3.92 -1.57
CA VAL A 36 6.51 -4.61 -1.61
C VAL A 36 7.66 -3.61 -1.54
N LEU A 37 7.55 -2.49 -2.26
CA LEU A 37 8.55 -1.43 -2.20
C LEU A 37 8.68 -0.85 -0.79
N ALA A 38 7.57 -0.69 -0.07
CA ALA A 38 7.57 -0.21 1.30
C ALA A 38 8.14 -1.23 2.29
N LEU A 39 7.92 -2.53 2.07
CA LEU A 39 8.56 -3.58 2.86
C LEU A 39 10.09 -3.51 2.76
N ASP A 40 10.63 -3.38 1.54
CA ASP A 40 12.08 -3.24 1.32
C ASP A 40 12.66 -2.06 2.13
N GLU A 41 12.00 -0.89 2.11
CA GLU A 41 12.47 0.31 2.83
C GLU A 41 12.41 0.13 4.36
N VAL A 42 11.34 -0.51 4.84
CA VAL A 42 11.16 -0.79 6.27
C VAL A 42 12.20 -1.79 6.76
N GLN A 43 12.51 -2.83 5.98
CA GLN A 43 13.49 -3.87 6.33
C GLN A 43 14.93 -3.36 6.31
N PHE A 44 15.31 -2.56 5.31
CA PHE A 44 16.68 -2.06 5.14
C PHE A 44 17.18 -1.25 6.35
N GLN A 45 16.28 -0.62 7.13
CA GLN A 45 16.67 0.12 8.33
C GLN A 45 16.93 -0.76 9.55
N PHE A 46 16.39 -1.98 9.62
CA PHE A 46 16.62 -2.87 10.75
C PHE A 46 17.96 -3.61 10.68
N ASP A 47 18.57 -3.69 9.49
CA ASP A 47 19.88 -4.30 9.27
C ASP A 47 21.04 -3.28 9.36
N GLY A 48 20.76 -2.05 9.82
CA GLY A 48 21.75 -0.99 10.05
C GLY A 48 22.65 -1.24 11.27
N ASP A 49 23.94 -1.28 11.01
CA ASP A 49 25.09 -1.56 11.88
C ASP A 49 25.11 -0.84 13.25
N ASP A 50 25.71 -1.53 14.23
CA ASP A 50 25.90 -1.21 15.66
C ASP A 50 24.71 -1.37 16.62
N GLY A 51 24.88 -2.27 17.59
CA GLY A 51 23.92 -2.72 18.59
C GLY A 51 23.52 -1.72 19.67
N ASP A 52 23.31 -0.46 19.28
CA ASP A 52 22.51 0.50 20.02
C ASP A 52 21.28 0.83 19.16
N VAL A 53 20.15 0.21 19.53
CA VAL A 53 18.88 0.38 18.84
C VAL A 53 18.35 1.80 19.12
N MET A 54 18.81 2.80 18.36
CA MET A 54 17.99 3.99 18.13
C MET A 54 16.96 3.63 17.06
N VAL A 55 15.80 3.11 17.51
CA VAL A 55 14.60 3.05 16.67
C VAL A 55 14.22 4.50 16.37
N ALA A 56 14.72 5.07 15.27
CA ALA A 56 13.97 6.12 14.61
C ALA A 56 12.73 5.43 14.04
N GLU A 57 11.63 5.44 14.81
CA GLU A 57 10.35 4.91 14.33
C GLU A 57 9.96 5.73 13.10
N MET A 58 10.24 5.21 11.91
CA MET A 58 9.73 5.81 10.70
C MET A 58 8.21 5.81 10.75
N THR A 59 7.63 6.95 10.43
CA THR A 59 6.20 7.08 10.22
C THR A 59 5.84 6.55 8.83
N ALA A 60 4.60 6.10 8.65
CA ALA A 60 4.10 5.68 7.34
C ALA A 60 4.20 6.82 6.28
N THR A 61 4.14 8.08 6.73
CA THR A 61 4.33 9.25 5.86
C THR A 61 5.76 9.31 5.31
N GLU A 62 6.77 9.15 6.17
CA GLU A 62 8.18 9.15 5.73
C GLU A 62 8.46 7.97 4.78
N VAL A 63 7.94 6.78 5.09
CA VAL A 63 8.04 5.62 4.18
C VAL A 63 7.34 5.92 2.85
N SER A 64 6.19 6.59 2.86
CA SER A 64 5.46 6.95 1.64
C SER A 64 6.26 7.90 0.73
N GLU A 65 7.03 8.82 1.30
CA GLU A 65 7.89 9.74 0.55
C GLU A 65 9.08 9.02 -0.08
N LEU A 66 9.73 8.12 0.66
CA LEU A 66 10.82 7.28 0.15
C LEU A 66 10.36 6.40 -1.01
N ILE A 67 9.26 5.66 -0.84
CA ILE A 67 8.77 4.77 -1.88
C ILE A 67 8.24 5.56 -3.09
N ALA A 68 7.70 6.77 -2.92
CA ALA A 68 7.29 7.61 -4.05
C ALA A 68 8.50 8.05 -4.89
N SER A 69 9.61 8.38 -4.23
CA SER A 69 10.88 8.69 -4.91
C SER A 69 11.41 7.47 -5.67
N ARG A 70 11.49 6.30 -5.01
CA ARG A 70 12.00 5.05 -5.59
C ARG A 70 11.09 4.52 -6.70
N ALA A 71 9.77 4.59 -6.54
CA ALA A 71 8.80 4.19 -7.57
C ALA A 71 9.04 4.95 -8.89
N SER A 72 9.46 6.22 -8.80
CA SER A 72 9.67 7.07 -9.97
C SER A 72 10.88 6.69 -10.84
N THR A 73 11.75 5.81 -10.35
CA THR A 73 12.94 5.32 -11.06
C THR A 73 12.75 3.93 -11.66
N LEU A 74 11.66 3.24 -11.32
CA LEU A 74 11.39 1.88 -11.77
C LEU A 74 10.84 1.83 -13.19
N THR A 75 11.29 0.83 -13.95
CA THR A 75 10.73 0.49 -15.25
C THR A 75 9.41 -0.29 -15.09
N PRO A 76 8.54 -0.32 -16.12
CA PRO A 76 7.29 -1.10 -16.06
C PRO A 76 7.50 -2.58 -15.71
N ARG A 77 8.59 -3.19 -16.22
CA ARG A 77 8.93 -4.59 -15.95
C ARG A 77 9.34 -4.81 -14.49
N GLU A 78 10.02 -3.85 -13.87
CA GLU A 78 10.37 -3.92 -12.45
C GLU A 78 9.15 -3.77 -11.55
N VAL A 79 8.21 -2.90 -11.92
CA VAL A 79 6.92 -2.77 -11.22
C VAL A 79 6.12 -4.07 -11.30
N GLU A 80 6.05 -4.69 -12.48
CA GLU A 80 5.40 -6.00 -12.64
C GLU A 80 6.10 -7.10 -11.83
N ARG A 81 7.44 -7.07 -11.76
CA ARG A 81 8.22 -7.97 -10.91
C ARG A 81 7.88 -7.76 -9.43
N LEU A 82 7.83 -6.52 -8.94
CA LEU A 82 7.45 -6.23 -7.54
C LEU A 82 6.03 -6.72 -7.23
N ALA A 83 5.08 -6.46 -8.13
CA ALA A 83 3.71 -6.92 -7.96
C ALA A 83 3.60 -8.45 -7.87
N SER A 84 4.52 -9.19 -8.49
CA SER A 84 4.55 -10.66 -8.53
C SER A 84 5.57 -11.31 -7.60
N THR A 85 6.31 -10.53 -6.80
CA THR A 85 7.27 -11.06 -5.83
C THR A 85 6.57 -11.95 -4.82
N GLU A 86 7.07 -13.17 -4.64
CA GLU A 86 6.67 -14.09 -3.57
C GLU A 86 7.20 -13.56 -2.23
N LEU A 87 6.31 -13.35 -1.27
CA LEU A 87 6.63 -12.88 0.09
C LEU A 87 6.49 -14.01 1.09
N ALA A 88 7.17 -13.89 2.24
CA ALA A 88 6.89 -14.80 3.34
C ALA A 88 5.45 -14.62 3.84
N PRO A 89 4.78 -15.66 4.36
CA PRO A 89 3.39 -15.56 4.81
C PRO A 89 3.11 -14.46 5.84
N HIS A 90 4.10 -14.06 6.63
CA HIS A 90 3.98 -13.00 7.64
C HIS A 90 4.22 -11.58 7.09
N GLU A 91 4.68 -11.47 5.84
CA GLU A 91 4.92 -10.21 5.14
C GLU A 91 3.88 -9.95 4.05
N GLU A 92 3.09 -10.96 3.68
CA GLU A 92 2.17 -10.87 2.56
C GLU A 92 1.01 -9.87 2.81
N LEU A 93 0.53 -9.28 1.72
CA LEU A 93 -0.66 -8.43 1.71
C LEU A 93 -1.88 -9.26 1.27
N TYR A 94 -2.74 -9.57 2.23
CA TYR A 94 -3.97 -10.31 1.99
C TYR A 94 -5.17 -9.37 1.81
N LEU A 95 -6.01 -9.70 0.83
CA LEU A 95 -7.40 -9.23 0.78
C LEU A 95 -8.22 -10.12 1.73
N GLN A 96 -8.42 -9.67 2.96
CA GLN A 96 -9.11 -10.46 4.00
C GLN A 96 -10.63 -10.47 3.79
N ASN A 97 -11.20 -9.34 3.39
CA ASN A 97 -12.64 -9.23 3.12
C ASN A 97 -12.93 -8.16 2.05
N ILE A 98 -14.00 -8.35 1.29
CA ILE A 98 -14.53 -7.36 0.36
C ILE A 98 -16.05 -7.35 0.41
N MET A 99 -16.62 -6.24 0.83
CA MET A 99 -18.06 -6.00 0.75
C MET A 99 -18.36 -5.18 -0.50
N ARG A 100 -18.95 -5.84 -1.49
CA ARG A 100 -19.42 -5.20 -2.73
C ARG A 100 -20.73 -4.45 -2.47
N ARG A 101 -20.61 -3.33 -1.76
CA ARG A 101 -21.62 -2.28 -1.68
C ARG A 101 -21.04 -1.06 -2.39
N ASN A 102 -21.82 0.02 -2.53
CA ASN A 102 -21.29 1.27 -3.02
C ASN A 102 -21.36 2.30 -1.88
N PRO A 103 -20.21 2.79 -1.37
CA PRO A 103 -18.82 2.45 -1.76
C PRO A 103 -18.41 1.01 -1.39
N PHE A 104 -17.32 0.52 -2.00
CA PHE A 104 -16.77 -0.80 -1.64
C PHE A 104 -16.05 -0.68 -0.31
N GLU A 105 -16.22 -1.66 0.55
CA GLU A 105 -15.43 -1.79 1.77
C GLU A 105 -14.48 -2.97 1.59
N VAL A 106 -13.19 -2.70 1.77
CA VAL A 106 -12.12 -3.68 1.63
C VAL A 106 -11.37 -3.76 2.95
N VAL A 107 -11.09 -4.97 3.40
CA VAL A 107 -10.27 -5.22 4.58
C VAL A 107 -8.99 -5.88 4.12
N PHE A 108 -7.86 -5.22 4.37
CA PHE A 108 -6.54 -5.76 4.13
C PHE A 108 -5.93 -6.29 5.42
N LEU A 109 -5.07 -7.29 5.28
CA LEU A 109 -4.19 -7.78 6.33
C LEU A 109 -2.76 -7.77 5.79
N GLY A 110 -1.85 -7.08 6.46
CA GLY A 110 -0.47 -6.89 6.01
C GLY A 110 0.36 -6.17 7.07
N ILE A 111 1.63 -5.84 6.75
CA ILE A 111 2.45 -5.02 7.63
C ILE A 111 1.92 -3.59 7.65
N GLY A 112 1.47 -3.11 8.82
CA GLY A 112 0.70 -1.88 8.98
C GLY A 112 1.36 -0.64 8.36
N ILE A 113 2.64 -0.40 8.66
CA ILE A 113 3.38 0.74 8.13
C ILE A 113 3.56 0.69 6.61
N ALA A 114 3.92 -0.48 6.05
CA ALA A 114 4.12 -0.66 4.62
C ALA A 114 2.79 -0.51 3.85
N LEU A 115 1.71 -1.08 4.39
CA LEU A 115 0.37 -0.96 3.83
C LEU A 115 -0.13 0.49 3.88
N THR A 116 0.03 1.16 5.02
CA THR A 116 -0.35 2.57 5.19
C THR A 116 0.40 3.46 4.20
N ALA A 117 1.71 3.28 4.06
CA ALA A 117 2.52 4.03 3.09
C ALA A 117 2.06 3.80 1.64
N ALA A 118 1.80 2.55 1.24
CA ALA A 118 1.28 2.23 -0.08
C ALA A 118 -0.10 2.88 -0.34
N LEU A 119 -0.97 2.91 0.67
CA LEU A 119 -2.28 3.55 0.59
C LEU A 119 -2.17 5.08 0.49
N ILE A 120 -1.21 5.73 1.17
CA ILE A 120 -0.88 7.16 1.00
C ILE A 120 -0.54 7.44 -0.46
N VAL A 121 0.37 6.66 -1.04
CA VAL A 121 0.80 6.83 -2.45
C VAL A 121 -0.36 6.63 -3.43
N SER A 122 -1.29 5.73 -3.11
CA SER A 122 -2.53 5.55 -3.90
C SER A 122 -3.53 6.72 -3.80
N GLY A 123 -3.25 7.70 -2.92
CA GLY A 123 -4.09 8.87 -2.69
C GLY A 123 -5.09 8.73 -1.55
N GLY A 124 -4.91 7.74 -0.68
CA GLY A 124 -5.72 7.54 0.51
C GLY A 124 -5.69 8.75 1.44
N LYS A 125 -6.85 9.07 2.00
CA LYS A 125 -7.01 10.05 3.07
C LYS A 125 -7.25 9.32 4.37
N PHE A 126 -6.61 9.80 5.42
CA PHE A 126 -6.61 9.15 6.73
C PHE A 126 -7.53 9.91 7.67
N GLU A 127 -8.53 9.21 8.20
CA GLU A 127 -9.31 9.68 9.33
C GLU A 127 -8.87 8.90 10.56
N PHE A 128 -8.19 9.59 11.48
CA PHE A 128 -7.83 9.00 12.77
C PHE A 128 -9.07 8.97 13.66
N GLY A 129 -9.77 7.83 13.68
CA GLY A 129 -10.77 7.53 14.69
C GLY A 129 -10.13 7.09 16.01
N LEU A 130 -10.85 7.26 17.13
CA LEU A 130 -10.38 6.89 18.47
C LEU A 130 -10.02 5.39 18.66
N THR A 131 -10.41 4.51 17.74
CA THR A 131 -10.25 3.05 17.89
C THR A 131 -9.87 2.29 16.62
N LYS A 132 -9.93 2.91 15.43
CA LYS A 132 -9.59 2.27 14.15
C LYS A 132 -9.05 3.30 13.17
N LEU A 133 -7.97 2.95 12.48
CA LEU A 133 -7.49 3.69 11.31
C LEU A 133 -8.48 3.46 10.16
N LYS A 134 -9.25 4.48 9.81
CA LYS A 134 -10.12 4.42 8.64
C LYS A 134 -9.45 5.16 7.50
N ILE A 135 -9.27 4.46 6.38
CA ILE A 135 -8.65 5.02 5.19
C ILE A 135 -9.70 5.11 4.11
N GLU A 136 -9.93 6.32 3.63
CA GLU A 136 -10.77 6.57 2.47
C GLU A 136 -9.87 6.72 1.24
N ILE A 137 -9.96 5.78 0.31
CA ILE A 137 -9.25 5.90 -0.96
C ILE A 137 -10.16 6.55 -2.02
N PRO A 138 -9.58 7.31 -2.95
CA PRO A 138 -10.34 7.93 -4.03
C PRO A 138 -10.97 6.88 -4.95
N PRO A 139 -11.87 7.29 -5.86
CA PRO A 139 -12.35 6.40 -6.91
C PRO A 139 -11.22 5.65 -7.60
N LEU A 140 -11.43 4.37 -7.91
CA LEU A 140 -10.36 3.49 -8.44
C LEU A 140 -9.61 4.10 -9.63
N GLY A 141 -10.31 4.76 -10.56
CA GLY A 141 -9.67 5.44 -11.68
C GLY A 141 -8.65 6.50 -11.23
N GLU A 142 -9.02 7.34 -10.27
CA GLU A 142 -8.12 8.36 -9.69
C GLU A 142 -6.97 7.72 -8.90
N GLY A 143 -7.25 6.65 -8.14
CA GLY A 143 -6.21 5.89 -7.44
C GLY A 143 -5.18 5.27 -8.39
N ILE A 144 -5.64 4.69 -9.50
CA ILE A 144 -4.79 4.17 -10.57
C ILE A 144 -3.95 5.28 -11.19
N GLU A 145 -4.54 6.45 -11.48
CA GLU A 145 -3.79 7.60 -12.02
C GLU A 145 -2.68 8.05 -11.05
N LYS A 146 -2.97 8.12 -9.75
CA LYS A 146 -1.98 8.46 -8.71
C LYS A 146 -0.84 7.44 -8.65
N LEU A 147 -1.17 6.16 -8.64
CA LEU A 147 -0.18 5.08 -8.65
C LEU A 147 0.65 5.08 -9.95
N ARG A 148 0.01 5.21 -11.12
CA ARG A 148 0.71 5.34 -12.40
C ARG A 148 1.65 6.54 -12.40
N LYS A 149 1.21 7.68 -11.88
CA LYS A 149 2.06 8.87 -11.76
C LYS A 149 3.26 8.62 -10.85
N ALA A 150 3.07 7.94 -9.72
CA ALA A 150 4.17 7.54 -8.84
C ALA A 150 5.20 6.67 -9.57
N PHE A 151 4.75 5.74 -10.42
CA PHE A 151 5.60 4.90 -11.28
C PHE A 151 5.98 5.52 -12.64
N ARG A 152 5.70 6.81 -12.87
CA ARG A 152 5.88 7.49 -14.18
C ARG A 152 5.30 6.75 -15.40
N ARG A 153 4.19 6.03 -15.21
CA ARG A 153 3.43 5.37 -16.28
C ARG A 153 2.40 6.33 -16.88
N LYS A 154 2.15 6.21 -18.19
CA LYS A 154 1.06 6.89 -18.90
C LYS A 154 -0.24 6.11 -18.75
#